data_AF-A0A970P7U6-F1
#
_entry.id   AF-A0A970P7U6-F1
#
_cell.length_a   1.000
_cell.length_b   1.000
_cell.length_c   1.000
_cell.angle_alpha   90.00
_cell.angle_beta   90.00
_cell.angle_gamma   90.00
#
_symmetry.space_group_name_H-M   'P 1'
#
loop_
_entity.id
_entity.type
_entity.pdbx_description
1 polymer ?
#
loop_
_entity_poly.entity_id
_entity_poly.type
_entity_poly.pdbx_seq_one_letter_code
_entity_poly.pdbx_strand_id
1 'polypeptide(L)'
;DWWCWEINRMMEWGLDGMYIDDPYIYPSFNDRTGGAVREEDGNVRPSYGMLGLREYFRRIRTLAFEHSEQPWIDIHMSGQLMLPFYLYCDSFLNGEHLNMLLSKEAPDYLAVLPVAELKAQYMGYQWGLAPFLLPELPEGFRQSVPHTREIIAYFLPHDVYFWRAWSDPPTLNAALKPLQVDFGIGAADNRFLPYWEAGDVIGGQSDALVCSAHIKPGRVMLVIGNWSDEAAQFDLALDLQALGLDGVANLQATDPVDSAQMRLEGGRLTGEIARRDYRLVLLAGGE
;
A
#
# COMPACT_ATOMS: atom_id res chain seq x y z
N ASP A 1 21.61 19.31 13.13
CA ASP A 1 23.00 18.81 13.04
C ASP A 1 23.28 17.60 13.91
N TRP A 2 22.98 17.63 15.22
CA TRP A 2 23.21 16.48 16.10
C TRP A 2 22.54 15.17 15.61
N TRP A 3 21.26 15.21 15.23
CA TRP A 3 20.56 14.03 14.69
C TRP A 3 21.19 13.46 13.42
N CYS A 4 21.62 14.30 12.46
CA CYS A 4 22.32 13.81 11.27
C CYS A 4 23.65 13.14 11.63
N TRP A 5 24.38 13.70 12.59
CA TRP A 5 25.63 13.10 13.08
C TRP A 5 25.38 11.73 13.72
N GLU A 6 24.34 11.61 14.54
CA GLU A 6 23.98 10.36 15.20
C GLU A 6 23.56 9.29 14.19
N ILE A 7 22.67 9.62 13.25
CA ILE A 7 22.24 8.71 12.19
C ILE A 7 23.44 8.26 11.34
N ASN A 8 24.36 9.17 11.00
CA ASN A 8 25.58 8.81 10.30
C ASN A 8 26.45 7.82 11.10
N ARG A 9 26.55 7.97 12.43
CA ARG A 9 27.27 7.01 13.28
C ARG A 9 26.60 5.64 13.31
N MET A 10 25.27 5.60 13.34
CA MET A 10 24.52 4.34 13.25
C MET A 10 24.76 3.65 11.90
N MET A 11 24.79 4.40 10.80
CA MET A 11 25.10 3.87 9.46
C MET A 11 26.53 3.36 9.35
N GLU A 12 27.51 4.05 9.93
CA GLU A 12 28.90 3.56 10.04
C GLU A 12 28.99 2.22 10.81
N TRP A 13 28.01 1.90 11.65
CA TRP A 13 27.89 0.63 12.36
C TRP A 13 27.03 -0.42 11.66
N GLY A 14 26.57 -0.12 10.43
CA GLY A 14 25.84 -1.05 9.57
C GLY A 14 24.32 -0.88 9.56
N LEU A 15 23.79 0.25 10.06
CA LEU A 15 22.39 0.60 9.80
C LEU A 15 22.19 0.88 8.30
N ASP A 16 21.36 0.09 7.63
CA ASP A 16 21.08 0.16 6.18
C ASP A 16 19.65 0.61 5.85
N GLY A 17 18.81 0.82 6.86
CA GLY A 17 17.47 1.40 6.73
C GLY A 17 16.98 2.05 8.01
N MET A 18 15.91 2.85 7.92
CA MET A 18 15.33 3.54 9.07
C MET A 18 13.81 3.71 8.95
N TYR A 19 13.16 3.73 10.11
CA TYR A 19 11.76 4.11 10.26
C TYR A 19 11.68 5.44 11.01
N ILE A 20 10.93 6.39 10.45
CA ILE A 20 10.75 7.72 11.03
C ILE A 20 9.29 7.88 11.44
N ASP A 21 9.07 7.89 12.75
CA ASP A 21 7.76 7.97 13.35
C ASP A 21 7.30 9.43 13.45
N ASP A 22 6.09 9.70 12.98
CA ASP A 22 5.36 10.95 13.21
C ASP A 22 6.17 12.25 13.07
N PRO A 23 6.86 12.50 11.93
CA PRO A 23 7.60 13.75 11.70
C PRO A 23 6.64 14.88 11.31
N TYR A 24 5.68 15.14 12.19
CA TYR A 24 4.66 16.15 12.04
C TYR A 24 5.22 17.55 12.16
N ILE A 25 4.53 18.47 11.51
CA ILE A 25 4.87 19.88 11.61
C ILE A 25 3.94 20.56 12.60
N TYR A 26 4.55 21.09 13.65
CA TYR A 26 3.88 21.93 14.63
C TYR A 26 4.39 23.37 14.54
N PRO A 27 3.52 24.37 14.81
CA PRO A 27 3.97 25.75 14.91
C PRO A 27 4.96 25.89 16.07
N SER A 28 6.14 26.43 15.78
CA SER A 28 7.09 26.85 16.80
C SER A 28 6.86 28.31 17.14
N PHE A 29 6.77 28.61 18.44
CA PHE A 29 6.67 29.97 18.97
C PHE A 29 8.01 30.45 19.57
N ASN A 30 9.10 29.70 19.34
CA ASN A 30 10.39 30.03 19.89
C ASN A 30 11.15 30.99 18.97
N ASP A 31 11.04 32.28 19.26
CA ASP A 31 11.73 33.35 18.53
C ASP A 31 13.23 33.44 18.88
N ARG A 32 13.70 32.75 19.93
CA ARG A 32 15.12 32.72 20.31
C ARG A 32 15.94 31.77 19.45
N THR A 33 15.31 30.77 18.86
CA THR A 33 15.97 29.73 18.03
C THR A 33 15.60 29.85 16.56
N GLY A 34 15.04 30.99 16.13
CA GLY A 34 14.59 31.20 14.75
C GLY A 34 13.33 30.43 14.36
N GLY A 35 12.64 29.81 15.33
CA GLY A 35 11.40 29.06 15.10
C GLY A 35 10.16 29.95 14.99
N ALA A 36 10.28 31.23 15.35
CA ALA A 36 9.22 32.23 15.25
C ALA A 36 9.83 33.61 14.94
N VAL A 37 9.00 34.53 14.48
CA VAL A 37 9.39 35.92 14.25
C VAL A 37 8.75 36.78 15.33
N ARG A 38 9.57 37.51 16.10
CA ARG A 38 9.08 38.58 16.99
C ARG A 38 8.91 39.85 16.18
N GLU A 39 7.72 40.42 16.25
CA GLU A 39 7.37 41.66 15.56
C GLU A 39 7.74 42.89 16.39
N GLU A 40 7.72 44.06 15.76
CA GLU A 40 8.05 45.34 16.42
C GLU A 40 7.10 45.69 17.58
N ASP A 41 5.86 45.23 17.52
CA ASP A 41 4.86 45.42 18.59
C ASP A 41 5.01 44.42 19.76
N GLY A 42 5.98 43.52 19.68
CA GLY A 42 6.27 42.49 20.68
C GLY A 42 5.54 41.17 20.48
N ASN A 43 4.60 41.06 19.52
CA ASN A 43 3.90 39.83 19.19
C ASN A 43 4.85 38.78 18.58
N VAL A 44 4.54 37.50 18.80
CA VAL A 44 5.32 36.37 18.25
C VAL A 44 4.47 35.65 17.22
N ARG A 45 4.89 35.71 15.95
CA ARG A 45 4.28 34.94 14.86
C ARG A 45 4.99 33.60 14.72
N PRO A 46 4.29 32.46 14.84
CA PRO A 46 4.92 31.16 14.75
C PRO A 46 5.38 30.87 13.31
N SER A 47 6.39 30.01 13.20
CA SER A 47 6.74 29.37 11.93
C SER A 47 6.60 27.86 12.03
N TYR A 48 6.42 27.22 10.88
CA TYR A 48 6.20 25.78 10.78
C TYR A 48 7.49 25.04 10.37
N GLY A 49 8.63 25.70 10.18
CA GLY A 49 9.91 25.03 9.94
C GLY A 49 10.00 24.09 8.70
N MET A 50 9.00 24.07 7.81
CA MET A 50 8.88 23.13 6.69
C MET A 50 10.13 23.04 5.83
N LEU A 51 10.73 24.19 5.49
CA LEU A 51 11.96 24.23 4.68
C LEU A 51 13.17 23.65 5.41
N GLY A 52 13.23 23.82 6.73
CA GLY A 52 14.26 23.23 7.58
C GLY A 52 14.14 21.71 7.66
N LEU A 53 12.91 21.21 7.84
CA LEU A 53 12.64 19.76 7.79
C LEU A 53 12.97 19.18 6.42
N ARG A 54 12.56 19.85 5.34
CA ARG A 54 12.90 19.44 3.99
C ARG A 54 14.41 19.31 3.77
N GLU A 55 15.19 20.28 4.25
CA GLU A 55 16.66 20.23 4.17
C GLU A 55 17.24 19.13 5.06
N TYR A 56 16.67 18.91 6.24
CA TYR A 56 17.05 17.81 7.13
C TYR A 56 16.87 16.44 6.44
N PHE A 57 15.68 16.15 5.90
CA PHE A 57 15.40 14.89 5.21
C PHE A 57 16.25 14.70 3.94
N ARG A 58 16.51 15.78 3.19
CA ARG A 58 17.46 15.75 2.07
C ARG A 58 18.84 15.27 2.51
N ARG A 59 19.36 15.78 3.63
CA ARG A 59 20.66 15.39 4.19
C ARG A 59 20.65 13.95 4.68
N ILE A 60 19.59 13.50 5.35
CA ILE A 60 19.45 12.09 5.77
C ILE A 60 19.50 11.16 4.56
N ARG A 61 18.78 11.49 3.47
CA ARG A 61 18.82 10.72 2.23
C ARG A 61 20.22 10.68 1.61
N THR A 62 20.93 11.81 1.60
CA THR A 62 22.34 11.84 1.13
C THR A 62 23.22 10.90 1.95
N LEU A 63 23.15 10.99 3.28
CA LEU A 63 23.91 10.10 4.17
C LEU A 63 23.58 8.62 3.92
N ALA A 64 22.30 8.28 3.76
CA ALA A 64 21.87 6.91 3.51
C ALA A 64 22.51 6.32 2.23
N PHE A 65 22.60 7.10 1.15
CA PHE A 65 23.28 6.68 -0.08
C PHE A 65 24.81 6.66 0.00
N GLU A 66 25.43 7.38 0.94
CA GLU A 66 26.87 7.30 1.18
C GLU A 66 27.27 5.98 1.85
N HIS A 67 26.35 5.35 2.57
CA HIS A 67 26.60 4.10 3.33
C HIS A 67 25.98 2.85 2.73
N SER A 68 24.93 2.97 1.90
CA SER A 68 24.23 1.85 1.29
C SER A 68 23.94 2.11 -0.18
N GLU A 69 24.07 1.06 -1.01
CA GLU A 69 23.63 1.09 -2.41
C GLU A 69 22.09 1.00 -2.54
N GLN A 70 21.42 0.50 -1.51
CA GLN A 70 19.98 0.32 -1.45
C GLN A 70 19.42 0.74 -0.09
N PRO A 71 19.58 2.02 0.31
CA PRO A 71 19.03 2.49 1.58
C PRO A 71 17.51 2.45 1.53
N TRP A 72 16.88 2.09 2.65
CA TRP A 72 15.43 2.07 2.78
C TRP A 72 14.97 2.96 3.94
N ILE A 73 14.10 3.93 3.66
CA ILE A 73 13.57 4.88 4.63
C ILE A 73 12.04 4.83 4.60
N ASP A 74 11.45 4.36 5.69
CA ASP A 74 10.01 4.38 5.93
C ASP A 74 9.61 5.61 6.73
N ILE A 75 8.53 6.29 6.35
CA ILE A 75 7.98 7.43 7.09
C ILE A 75 6.55 7.20 7.53
N HIS A 76 6.27 7.38 8.81
CA HIS A 76 4.91 7.33 9.34
C HIS A 76 4.21 8.67 9.12
N MET A 77 2.95 8.64 8.67
CA MET A 77 2.19 9.84 8.36
C MET A 77 0.78 9.90 8.97
N SER A 78 0.14 8.76 9.28
CA SER A 78 -1.18 8.69 9.94
C SER A 78 -2.21 9.75 9.51
N GLY A 79 -2.34 10.02 8.21
CA GLY A 79 -3.30 10.97 7.62
C GLY A 79 -2.74 12.37 7.34
N GLN A 80 -1.48 12.65 7.71
CA GLN A 80 -0.82 13.92 7.42
C GLN A 80 0.03 13.83 6.15
N LEU A 81 -0.53 14.29 5.02
CA LEU A 81 0.20 14.34 3.75
C LEU A 81 1.23 15.47 3.71
N MET A 82 2.42 15.23 4.26
CA MET A 82 3.53 16.19 4.32
C MET A 82 4.58 15.96 3.23
N LEU A 83 4.10 15.87 1.99
CA LEU A 83 4.87 15.56 0.79
C LEU A 83 6.17 16.35 0.58
N PRO A 84 6.28 17.66 0.93
CA PRO A 84 7.49 18.43 0.65
C PRO A 84 8.80 17.82 1.17
N PHE A 85 8.74 16.97 2.20
CA PHE A 85 9.91 16.25 2.72
C PHE A 85 9.77 14.72 2.69
N TYR A 86 8.56 14.16 2.56
CA TYR A 86 8.38 12.71 2.38
C TYR A 86 9.00 12.18 1.08
N LEU A 87 9.19 13.03 0.06
CA LEU A 87 9.86 12.68 -1.20
C LEU A 87 11.32 12.19 -1.04
N TYR A 88 11.90 12.34 0.15
CA TYR A 88 13.24 11.85 0.49
C TYR A 88 13.23 10.46 1.16
N CYS A 89 12.06 9.85 1.31
CA CYS A 89 11.85 8.50 1.83
C CYS A 89 11.53 7.53 0.67
N ASP A 90 11.49 6.23 0.96
CA ASP A 90 11.16 5.18 -0.03
C ASP A 90 9.71 4.72 0.09
N SER A 91 9.16 4.77 1.31
CA SER A 91 7.79 4.38 1.59
C SER A 91 7.14 5.31 2.59
N PHE A 92 5.81 5.30 2.64
CA PHE A 92 5.05 5.90 3.74
C PHE A 92 4.14 4.87 4.39
N LEU A 93 3.91 5.03 5.68
CA LEU A 93 2.96 4.29 6.48
C LEU A 93 1.78 5.20 6.86
N ASN A 94 0.56 4.82 6.47
CA ASN A 94 -0.65 5.59 6.71
C ASN A 94 -1.76 4.72 7.29
N GLY A 95 -2.79 5.31 7.90
CA GLY A 95 -3.98 4.61 8.36
C GLY A 95 -4.16 4.54 9.86
N GLU A 96 -3.17 4.94 10.67
CA GLU A 96 -3.29 4.84 12.14
C GLU A 96 -4.51 5.62 12.68
N HIS A 97 -4.73 6.82 12.17
CA HIS A 97 -5.86 7.68 12.57
C HIS A 97 -7.23 7.04 12.33
N LEU A 98 -7.33 6.02 11.47
CA LEU A 98 -8.57 5.27 11.25
C LEU A 98 -9.00 4.54 12.52
N ASN A 99 -8.10 4.30 13.49
CA ASN A 99 -8.44 3.77 14.81
C ASN A 99 -9.44 4.65 15.59
N MET A 100 -9.49 5.95 15.29
CA MET A 100 -10.43 6.90 15.89
C MET A 100 -11.79 6.90 15.20
N LEU A 101 -11.86 6.38 13.97
CA LEU A 101 -13.05 6.42 13.12
C LEU A 101 -13.76 5.06 13.05
N LEU A 102 -12.99 3.97 13.15
CA LEU A 102 -13.53 2.61 13.10
C LEU A 102 -14.45 2.34 14.29
N SER A 103 -15.63 1.79 13.99
CA SER A 103 -16.55 1.28 15.01
C SER A 103 -15.88 0.18 15.84
N LYS A 104 -16.07 0.24 17.17
CA LYS A 104 -15.51 -0.76 18.09
C LYS A 104 -16.32 -2.04 18.13
N GLU A 105 -17.53 -2.02 17.58
CA GLU A 105 -18.49 -3.13 17.57
C GLU A 105 -18.60 -3.78 16.18
N ALA A 106 -18.35 -3.02 15.12
CA ALA A 106 -18.45 -3.48 13.73
C ALA A 106 -17.49 -2.67 12.83
N PRO A 107 -16.17 -2.88 12.93
CA PRO A 107 -15.19 -2.11 12.18
C PRO A 107 -15.34 -2.33 10.67
N ASP A 108 -15.34 -1.25 9.90
CA ASP A 108 -15.49 -1.29 8.46
C ASP A 108 -14.65 -0.18 7.81
N TYR A 109 -13.62 -0.58 7.06
CA TYR A 109 -12.74 0.36 6.35
C TYR A 109 -13.44 1.07 5.19
N LEU A 110 -14.42 0.44 4.52
CA LEU A 110 -15.20 1.08 3.46
C LEU A 110 -16.04 2.24 4.01
N ALA A 111 -16.50 2.12 5.25
CA ALA A 111 -17.32 3.13 5.90
C ALA A 111 -16.53 4.38 6.33
N VAL A 112 -15.25 4.21 6.66
CA VAL A 112 -14.40 5.30 7.20
C VAL A 112 -13.38 5.83 6.19
N LEU A 113 -13.07 5.07 5.14
CA LEU A 113 -12.13 5.44 4.09
C LEU A 113 -12.77 5.18 2.72
N PRO A 114 -13.48 6.16 2.14
CA PRO A 114 -14.08 6.02 0.82
C PRO A 114 -13.05 5.72 -0.28
N VAL A 115 -13.45 5.00 -1.33
CA VAL A 115 -12.55 4.60 -2.44
C VAL A 115 -11.83 5.79 -3.08
N ALA A 116 -12.52 6.92 -3.26
CA ALA A 116 -11.93 8.13 -3.83
C ALA A 116 -10.80 8.69 -2.93
N GLU A 117 -10.96 8.59 -1.62
CA GLU A 117 -9.96 9.00 -0.65
C GLU A 117 -8.76 8.06 -0.63
N LEU A 118 -9.01 6.74 -0.63
CA LEU A 118 -7.96 5.73 -0.74
C LEU A 118 -7.12 5.97 -1.99
N LYS A 119 -7.77 6.16 -3.15
CA LYS A 119 -7.07 6.48 -4.40
C LYS A 119 -6.23 7.74 -4.28
N ALA A 120 -6.77 8.81 -3.70
CA ALA A 120 -6.06 10.09 -3.61
C ALA A 120 -4.91 10.08 -2.59
N GLN A 121 -5.02 9.30 -1.51
CA GLN A 121 -4.16 9.44 -0.33
C GLN A 121 -3.31 8.21 0.03
N TYR A 122 -3.62 7.02 -0.51
CA TYR A 122 -3.02 5.76 -0.04
C TYR A 122 -2.25 4.99 -1.11
N MET A 123 -2.29 5.34 -2.40
CA MET A 123 -1.64 4.51 -3.44
C MET A 123 -0.17 4.86 -3.71
N GLY A 124 0.29 6.04 -3.33
CA GLY A 124 1.67 6.47 -3.53
C GLY A 124 2.09 6.78 -4.98
N TYR A 125 1.34 6.34 -6.00
CA TYR A 125 1.60 6.63 -7.42
C TYR A 125 1.79 8.11 -7.73
N GLN A 126 1.08 8.97 -7.02
CA GLN A 126 1.13 10.42 -7.20
C GLN A 126 2.46 11.03 -6.76
N TRP A 127 3.24 10.31 -5.95
CA TRP A 127 4.40 10.85 -5.24
C TRP A 127 5.67 10.02 -5.44
N GLY A 128 5.55 8.80 -5.97
CA GLY A 128 6.67 7.89 -6.18
C GLY A 128 7.16 7.22 -4.90
N LEU A 129 6.28 7.04 -3.90
CA LEU A 129 6.57 6.37 -2.64
C LEU A 129 5.81 5.05 -2.56
N ALA A 130 6.41 4.02 -2.00
CA ALA A 130 5.72 2.75 -1.74
C ALA A 130 4.68 2.94 -0.61
N PRO A 131 3.40 2.61 -0.85
CA PRO A 131 2.34 2.82 0.13
C PRO A 131 2.20 1.66 1.12
N PHE A 132 2.26 1.92 2.43
CA PHE A 132 1.92 0.95 3.46
C PHE A 132 0.70 1.40 4.26
N LEU A 133 -0.27 0.51 4.41
CA LEU A 133 -1.32 0.63 5.41
C LEU A 133 -0.78 0.14 6.76
N LEU A 134 -0.98 0.94 7.81
CA LEU A 134 -0.97 0.49 9.19
C LEU A 134 -2.40 0.10 9.57
N PRO A 135 -2.73 -1.20 9.64
CA PRO A 135 -4.08 -1.63 9.99
C PRO A 135 -4.30 -1.39 11.48
N GLU A 136 -5.41 -0.75 11.84
CA GLU A 136 -5.78 -0.44 13.23
C GLU A 136 -7.11 -1.07 13.63
N LEU A 137 -7.17 -2.40 13.58
CA LEU A 137 -8.35 -3.11 14.06
C LEU A 137 -8.57 -2.86 15.57
N PRO A 138 -9.81 -2.55 16.00
CA PRO A 138 -10.15 -2.41 17.42
C PRO A 138 -9.86 -3.69 18.20
N GLU A 139 -9.64 -3.58 19.51
CA GLU A 139 -9.14 -4.66 20.38
C GLU A 139 -9.83 -6.02 20.18
N GLY A 140 -11.17 -6.05 20.10
CA GLY A 140 -11.95 -7.29 19.91
C GLY A 140 -11.83 -7.94 18.52
N PHE A 141 -11.25 -7.23 17.56
CA PHE A 141 -11.09 -7.65 16.16
C PHE A 141 -9.63 -7.79 15.75
N ARG A 142 -8.68 -7.43 16.63
CA ARG A 142 -7.25 -7.60 16.37
C ARG A 142 -6.94 -9.06 16.05
N GLN A 143 -6.16 -9.28 15.01
CA GLN A 143 -5.77 -10.61 14.55
C GLN A 143 -6.96 -11.50 14.16
N SER A 144 -8.12 -10.91 13.85
CA SER A 144 -9.25 -11.62 13.28
C SER A 144 -8.95 -12.01 11.84
N VAL A 145 -9.03 -13.31 11.52
CA VAL A 145 -8.90 -13.78 10.14
C VAL A 145 -9.93 -13.09 9.22
N PRO A 146 -11.25 -13.10 9.51
CA PRO A 146 -12.23 -12.39 8.68
C PRO A 146 -11.83 -10.93 8.40
N HIS A 147 -11.61 -10.11 9.43
CA HIS A 147 -11.33 -8.68 9.23
C HIS A 147 -9.98 -8.43 8.57
N THR A 148 -8.99 -9.30 8.76
CA THR A 148 -7.74 -9.25 8.02
C THR A 148 -7.98 -9.47 6.53
N ARG A 149 -8.85 -10.42 6.17
CA ARG A 149 -9.24 -10.64 4.76
C ARG A 149 -10.04 -9.47 4.19
N GLU A 150 -10.93 -8.86 4.97
CA GLU A 150 -11.67 -7.65 4.55
C GLU A 150 -10.72 -6.49 4.21
N ILE A 151 -9.70 -6.28 5.05
CA ILE A 151 -8.65 -5.28 4.81
C ILE A 151 -7.86 -5.61 3.54
N ILE A 152 -7.43 -6.86 3.37
CA ILE A 152 -6.70 -7.28 2.15
C ILE A 152 -7.57 -7.05 0.91
N ALA A 153 -8.85 -7.45 0.96
CA ALA A 153 -9.80 -7.28 -0.14
C ALA A 153 -9.99 -5.82 -0.54
N TYR A 154 -9.92 -4.90 0.42
CA TYR A 154 -10.11 -3.49 0.14
C TYR A 154 -8.84 -2.80 -0.38
N PHE A 155 -7.69 -3.05 0.25
CA PHE A 155 -6.45 -2.32 -0.04
C PHE A 155 -5.59 -2.96 -1.12
N LEU A 156 -5.53 -4.29 -1.21
CA LEU A 156 -4.63 -4.97 -2.15
C LEU A 156 -4.97 -4.68 -3.63
N PRO A 157 -6.25 -4.56 -4.06
CA PRO A 157 -6.57 -4.13 -5.44
C PRO A 157 -6.08 -2.72 -5.80
N HIS A 158 -5.64 -1.92 -4.82
CA HIS A 158 -5.09 -0.58 -5.04
C HIS A 158 -3.54 -0.57 -5.04
N ASP A 159 -2.89 -1.73 -5.00
CA ASP A 159 -1.43 -1.90 -4.81
C ASP A 159 -0.90 -1.26 -3.52
N VAL A 160 -1.70 -1.34 -2.44
CA VAL A 160 -1.31 -0.87 -1.11
C VAL A 160 -0.76 -2.03 -0.29
N TYR A 161 0.43 -1.85 0.26
CA TYR A 161 1.12 -2.83 1.11
C TYR A 161 0.64 -2.75 2.56
N PHE A 162 1.06 -3.70 3.39
CA PHE A 162 0.59 -3.83 4.77
C PHE A 162 1.75 -3.89 5.74
N TRP A 163 1.64 -3.06 6.79
CA TRP A 163 2.28 -3.37 8.05
C TRP A 163 1.52 -4.52 8.73
N ARG A 164 2.23 -5.30 9.53
CA ARG A 164 1.64 -6.49 10.19
C ARG A 164 0.80 -6.18 11.42
N ALA A 165 0.69 -4.90 11.81
CA ALA A 165 0.05 -4.53 13.05
C ALA A 165 -1.43 -4.93 13.05
N TRP A 166 -1.89 -5.40 14.21
CA TRP A 166 -3.30 -5.65 14.54
C TRP A 166 -4.09 -6.58 13.60
N SER A 167 -3.43 -7.17 12.61
CA SER A 167 -3.97 -8.13 11.63
C SER A 167 -3.46 -9.54 11.92
N ASP A 168 -4.14 -10.55 11.40
CA ASP A 168 -3.74 -11.94 11.55
C ASP A 168 -2.49 -12.23 10.70
N PRO A 169 -1.31 -12.52 11.31
CA PRO A 169 -0.07 -12.65 10.54
C PRO A 169 -0.06 -13.82 9.55
N PRO A 170 -0.58 -15.03 9.87
CA PRO A 170 -0.72 -16.11 8.89
C PRO A 170 -1.56 -15.72 7.67
N THR A 171 -2.71 -15.09 7.87
CA THR A 171 -3.59 -14.65 6.77
C THR A 171 -2.91 -13.62 5.88
N LEU A 172 -2.25 -12.61 6.45
CA LEU A 172 -1.46 -11.65 5.68
C LEU A 172 -0.35 -12.36 4.90
N ASN A 173 0.41 -13.24 5.54
CA ASN A 173 1.50 -13.96 4.88
C ASN A 173 1.01 -14.83 3.71
N ALA A 174 -0.14 -15.48 3.87
CA ALA A 174 -0.74 -16.30 2.83
C ALA A 174 -1.06 -15.46 1.58
N ALA A 175 -1.50 -14.21 1.73
CA ALA A 175 -1.71 -13.29 0.61
C ALA A 175 -0.40 -12.71 0.05
N LEU A 176 0.46 -12.19 0.93
CA LEU A 176 1.59 -11.37 0.52
C LEU A 176 2.76 -12.20 -0.01
N LYS A 177 2.99 -13.43 0.47
CA LYS A 177 4.09 -14.26 -0.03
C LYS A 177 3.90 -14.63 -1.51
N PRO A 178 2.76 -15.18 -1.97
CA PRO A 178 2.56 -15.48 -3.40
C PRO A 178 2.69 -14.24 -4.29
N LEU A 179 2.22 -13.09 -3.83
CA LEU A 179 2.25 -11.85 -4.59
C LEU A 179 3.66 -11.21 -4.61
N GLN A 180 4.24 -10.94 -3.45
CA GLN A 180 5.48 -10.17 -3.33
C GLN A 180 6.72 -11.01 -3.57
N VAL A 181 6.73 -12.27 -3.12
CA VAL A 181 7.92 -13.13 -3.20
C VAL A 181 7.86 -14.03 -4.42
N ASP A 182 6.78 -14.83 -4.55
CA ASP A 182 6.73 -15.88 -5.58
C ASP A 182 6.37 -15.32 -6.98
N PHE A 183 5.56 -14.27 -7.04
CA PHE A 183 5.29 -13.50 -8.26
C PHE A 183 6.28 -12.36 -8.47
N GLY A 184 6.74 -11.72 -7.39
CA GLY A 184 7.80 -10.72 -7.44
C GLY A 184 7.34 -9.39 -8.00
N ILE A 185 6.25 -8.82 -7.46
CA ILE A 185 5.65 -7.57 -7.99
C ILE A 185 6.58 -6.34 -7.95
N GLY A 186 7.61 -6.34 -7.11
CA GLY A 186 8.62 -5.28 -7.06
C GLY A 186 9.70 -5.38 -8.16
N ALA A 187 9.67 -6.40 -9.00
CA ALA A 187 10.65 -6.55 -10.09
C ALA A 187 10.37 -5.59 -11.24
N ALA A 188 11.44 -5.16 -11.94
CA ALA A 188 11.35 -4.20 -13.04
C ALA A 188 10.53 -4.68 -14.25
N ASP A 189 10.28 -5.99 -14.36
CA ASP A 189 9.47 -6.60 -15.41
C ASP A 189 7.97 -6.71 -15.05
N ASN A 190 7.58 -6.27 -13.85
CA ASN A 190 6.19 -6.19 -13.43
C ASN A 190 5.56 -4.85 -13.89
N ARG A 191 4.34 -4.94 -14.41
CA ARG A 191 3.46 -3.78 -14.62
C ARG A 191 2.16 -3.97 -13.87
N PHE A 192 1.81 -3.03 -13.01
CA PHE A 192 0.48 -2.99 -12.40
C PHE A 192 -0.54 -2.36 -13.37
N LEU A 193 -1.71 -3.00 -13.49
CA LEU A 193 -2.88 -2.52 -14.19
C LEU A 193 -4.00 -2.33 -13.16
N PRO A 194 -4.31 -1.10 -12.76
CA PRO A 194 -5.32 -0.87 -11.76
C PRO A 194 -6.73 -1.09 -12.30
N TYR A 195 -7.63 -1.59 -11.46
CA TYR A 195 -9.01 -1.91 -11.83
C TYR A 195 -9.79 -0.73 -12.45
N TRP A 196 -9.47 0.52 -12.08
CA TRP A 196 -10.12 1.72 -12.61
C TRP A 196 -9.66 2.13 -14.02
N GLU A 197 -8.60 1.51 -14.53
CA GLU A 197 -8.13 1.66 -15.92
C GLU A 197 -8.23 0.34 -16.71
N ALA A 198 -8.57 -0.76 -16.02
CA ALA A 198 -8.57 -2.10 -16.59
C ALA A 198 -9.81 -2.42 -17.44
N GLY A 199 -10.82 -1.55 -17.53
CA GLY A 199 -12.13 -1.89 -18.11
C GLY A 199 -12.09 -2.46 -19.54
N ASP A 200 -11.13 -1.98 -20.36
CA ASP A 200 -10.95 -2.47 -21.75
C ASP A 200 -10.16 -3.79 -21.83
N VAL A 201 -9.48 -4.20 -20.75
CA VAL A 201 -8.62 -5.39 -20.67
C VAL A 201 -9.25 -6.49 -19.80
N ILE A 202 -9.99 -6.10 -18.77
CA ILE A 202 -10.64 -6.93 -17.76
C ILE A 202 -12.09 -6.43 -17.63
N GLY A 203 -12.99 -7.03 -18.40
CA GLY A 203 -14.43 -6.78 -18.33
C GLY A 203 -15.10 -7.57 -17.20
N GLY A 204 -16.37 -7.25 -16.91
CA GLY A 204 -17.18 -7.94 -15.90
C GLY A 204 -17.03 -7.41 -14.47
N GLN A 205 -16.29 -6.32 -14.29
CA GLN A 205 -16.16 -5.62 -13.02
C GLN A 205 -17.40 -4.79 -12.67
N SER A 206 -17.51 -4.38 -11.41
CA SER A 206 -18.54 -3.46 -10.89
C SER A 206 -17.97 -2.58 -9.77
N ASP A 207 -18.79 -1.69 -9.21
CA ASP A 207 -18.37 -0.82 -8.10
C ASP A 207 -17.95 -1.59 -6.84
N ALA A 208 -18.41 -2.84 -6.67
CA ALA A 208 -18.09 -3.69 -5.52
C ALA A 208 -17.30 -4.95 -5.87
N LEU A 209 -17.16 -5.29 -7.15
CA LEU A 209 -16.33 -6.41 -7.62
C LEU A 209 -15.26 -5.86 -8.55
N VAL A 210 -14.05 -5.71 -8.03
CA VAL A 210 -12.94 -5.08 -8.74
C VAL A 210 -11.84 -6.10 -9.04
N CYS A 211 -11.09 -5.86 -10.10
CA CYS A 211 -9.96 -6.71 -10.48
C CYS A 211 -8.81 -5.87 -11.01
N SER A 212 -7.72 -5.82 -10.26
CA SER A 212 -6.44 -5.29 -10.72
C SER A 212 -5.52 -6.43 -11.16
N ALA A 213 -4.48 -6.14 -11.93
CA ALA A 213 -3.55 -7.14 -12.40
C ALA A 213 -2.09 -6.70 -12.24
N HIS A 214 -1.24 -7.61 -11.77
CA HIS A 214 0.21 -7.52 -11.92
C HIS A 214 0.61 -8.39 -13.11
N ILE A 215 1.27 -7.78 -14.09
CA ILE A 215 1.52 -8.37 -15.41
C ILE A 215 3.02 -8.54 -15.60
N LYS A 216 3.43 -9.75 -15.93
CA LYS A 216 4.80 -10.11 -16.31
C LYS A 216 4.80 -10.91 -17.61
N PRO A 217 5.96 -11.07 -18.29
CA PRO A 217 6.04 -11.91 -19.47
C PRO A 217 5.53 -13.34 -19.21
N GLY A 218 4.46 -13.73 -19.92
CA GLY A 218 3.90 -15.09 -19.87
C GLY A 218 3.13 -15.45 -18.59
N ARG A 219 2.95 -14.53 -17.63
CA ARG A 219 2.18 -14.77 -16.41
C ARG A 219 1.56 -13.49 -15.85
N VAL A 220 0.37 -13.63 -15.27
CA VAL A 220 -0.37 -12.52 -14.65
C VAL A 220 -0.86 -12.95 -13.28
N MET A 221 -0.78 -12.07 -12.28
CA MET A 221 -1.46 -12.23 -11.00
C MET A 221 -2.62 -11.25 -10.96
N LEU A 222 -3.84 -11.76 -10.99
CA LEU A 222 -5.04 -10.96 -10.75
C LEU A 222 -5.27 -10.82 -9.25
N VAL A 223 -5.69 -9.63 -8.84
CA VAL A 223 -6.12 -9.30 -7.49
C VAL A 223 -7.59 -8.91 -7.55
N ILE A 224 -8.45 -9.86 -7.19
CA ILE A 224 -9.91 -9.70 -7.23
C ILE A 224 -10.39 -9.35 -5.82
N GLY A 225 -11.14 -8.27 -5.67
CA GLY A 225 -11.76 -7.86 -4.41
C GLY A 225 -13.28 -7.84 -4.55
N ASN A 226 -13.98 -8.45 -3.59
CA ASN A 226 -15.42 -8.27 -3.39
C ASN A 226 -15.64 -7.41 -2.15
N TRP A 227 -16.17 -6.22 -2.35
CA TRP A 227 -16.45 -5.23 -1.30
C TRP A 227 -17.91 -5.23 -0.85
N SER A 228 -18.74 -6.07 -1.46
CA SER A 228 -20.15 -6.19 -1.07
C SER A 228 -20.30 -6.99 0.22
N ASP A 229 -21.45 -6.80 0.87
CA ASP A 229 -21.87 -7.57 2.04
C ASP A 229 -22.39 -8.98 1.70
N GLU A 230 -22.35 -9.37 0.43
CA GLU A 230 -22.84 -10.66 -0.05
C GLU A 230 -21.72 -11.43 -0.79
N ALA A 231 -21.82 -12.75 -0.79
CA ALA A 231 -20.97 -13.55 -1.68
C ALA A 231 -21.32 -13.26 -3.14
N ALA A 232 -20.31 -13.25 -4.01
CA ALA A 232 -20.48 -12.97 -5.42
C ALA A 232 -19.91 -14.10 -6.29
N GLN A 233 -20.57 -14.30 -7.44
CA GLN A 233 -20.00 -15.02 -8.57
C GLN A 233 -19.32 -13.99 -9.45
N PHE A 234 -18.04 -14.16 -9.75
CA PHE A 234 -17.35 -13.32 -10.72
C PHE A 234 -17.32 -14.02 -12.09
N ASP A 235 -17.45 -13.22 -13.14
CA ASP A 235 -17.35 -13.64 -14.52
C ASP A 235 -16.59 -12.57 -15.31
N LEU A 236 -15.27 -12.67 -15.28
CA LEU A 236 -14.35 -11.69 -15.82
C LEU A 236 -13.99 -12.04 -17.27
N ALA A 237 -14.13 -11.08 -18.17
CA ALA A 237 -13.71 -11.21 -19.56
C ALA A 237 -12.29 -10.63 -19.70
N LEU A 238 -11.32 -11.47 -20.06
CA LEU A 238 -9.90 -11.13 -20.12
C LEU A 238 -9.46 -10.99 -21.58
N ASP A 239 -8.91 -9.84 -21.94
CA ASP A 239 -8.14 -9.69 -23.17
C ASP A 239 -6.76 -10.34 -22.97
N LEU A 240 -6.66 -11.61 -23.36
CA LEU A 240 -5.42 -12.39 -23.22
C LEU A 240 -4.26 -11.78 -24.00
N GLN A 241 -4.52 -11.07 -25.11
CA GLN A 241 -3.46 -10.44 -25.89
C GLN A 241 -2.92 -9.20 -25.16
N ALA A 242 -3.81 -8.33 -24.66
CA ALA A 242 -3.41 -7.16 -23.88
C ALA A 242 -2.72 -7.53 -22.55
N LEU A 243 -3.03 -8.70 -22.00
CA LEU A 243 -2.38 -9.29 -20.84
C LEU A 243 -1.07 -10.04 -21.17
N GLY A 244 -0.72 -10.22 -22.45
CA GLY A 244 0.49 -10.93 -22.88
C GLY A 244 0.45 -12.45 -22.66
N LEU A 245 -0.74 -13.05 -22.74
CA LEU A 245 -1.03 -14.47 -22.48
C LEU A 245 -1.50 -15.24 -23.72
N ASP A 246 -1.73 -14.58 -24.86
CA ASP A 246 -2.25 -15.17 -26.11
C ASP A 246 -1.37 -16.29 -26.69
N GLY A 247 -0.06 -16.26 -26.45
CA GLY A 247 0.90 -17.30 -26.84
C GLY A 247 1.21 -18.35 -25.77
N VAL A 248 0.60 -18.28 -24.58
CA VAL A 248 0.91 -19.16 -23.47
C VAL A 248 0.18 -20.50 -23.63
N ALA A 249 0.94 -21.57 -23.86
CA ALA A 249 0.40 -22.93 -23.96
C ALA A 249 -0.18 -23.39 -22.61
N ASN A 250 -1.27 -24.16 -22.67
CA ASN A 250 -1.94 -24.74 -21.50
C ASN A 250 -2.22 -23.71 -20.39
N LEU A 251 -2.66 -22.50 -20.75
CA LEU A 251 -2.96 -21.45 -19.78
C LEU A 251 -3.95 -21.94 -18.72
N GLN A 252 -3.57 -21.81 -17.44
CA GLN A 252 -4.37 -22.20 -16.28
C GLN A 252 -4.60 -21.00 -15.35
N ALA A 253 -5.66 -21.07 -14.57
CA ALA A 253 -5.94 -20.17 -13.46
C ALA A 253 -5.82 -20.94 -12.15
N THR A 254 -4.97 -20.48 -11.23
CA THR A 254 -4.79 -21.11 -9.91
C THR A 254 -4.88 -20.07 -8.80
N ASP A 255 -5.48 -20.47 -7.67
CA ASP A 255 -5.50 -19.68 -6.44
C ASP A 255 -4.38 -20.15 -5.51
N PRO A 256 -3.29 -19.39 -5.36
CA PRO A 256 -2.16 -19.81 -4.53
C PRO A 256 -2.43 -19.66 -3.01
N VAL A 257 -3.56 -19.08 -2.61
CA VAL A 257 -3.91 -18.79 -1.22
C VAL A 257 -4.86 -19.84 -0.69
N ASP A 258 -6.04 -19.94 -1.31
CA ASP A 258 -7.15 -20.76 -0.80
C ASP A 258 -7.38 -22.04 -1.63
N SER A 259 -6.65 -22.19 -2.76
CA SER A 259 -6.88 -23.28 -3.72
C SER A 259 -8.34 -23.36 -4.20
N ALA A 260 -9.02 -22.22 -4.28
CA ALA A 260 -10.40 -22.13 -4.74
C ALA A 260 -10.51 -22.64 -6.18
N GLN A 261 -11.59 -23.37 -6.46
CA GLN A 261 -11.88 -23.81 -7.82
C GLN A 261 -12.35 -22.64 -8.66
N MET A 262 -11.79 -22.52 -9.86
CA MET A 262 -12.11 -21.52 -10.84
C MET A 262 -11.96 -22.10 -12.25
N ARG A 263 -12.66 -21.50 -13.20
CA ARG A 263 -12.70 -21.98 -14.58
C ARG A 263 -12.19 -20.87 -15.49
N LEU A 264 -11.22 -21.21 -16.34
CA LEU A 264 -10.68 -20.34 -17.37
C LEU A 264 -10.94 -20.96 -18.74
N GLU A 265 -11.80 -20.34 -19.54
CA GLU A 265 -12.12 -20.80 -20.90
C GLU A 265 -12.24 -19.63 -21.88
N GLY A 266 -11.43 -19.66 -22.94
CA GLY A 266 -11.51 -18.66 -24.02
C GLY A 266 -11.39 -17.20 -23.52
N GLY A 267 -10.53 -16.96 -22.51
CA GLY A 267 -10.39 -15.65 -21.88
C GLY A 267 -11.50 -15.29 -20.88
N ARG A 268 -12.44 -16.19 -20.58
CA ARG A 268 -13.42 -15.97 -19.50
C ARG A 268 -12.98 -16.69 -18.24
N LEU A 269 -12.82 -15.92 -17.17
CA LEU A 269 -12.47 -16.42 -15.84
C LEU A 269 -13.69 -16.33 -14.92
N THR A 270 -14.17 -17.48 -14.45
CA THR A 270 -15.33 -17.56 -13.56
C THR A 270 -15.01 -18.27 -12.24
N GLY A 271 -15.63 -17.82 -11.16
CA GLY A 271 -15.49 -18.44 -9.84
C GLY A 271 -16.29 -17.71 -8.77
N GLU A 272 -16.09 -18.12 -7.52
CA GLU A 272 -16.81 -17.59 -6.36
C GLU A 272 -15.88 -16.81 -5.43
N ILE A 273 -16.43 -15.75 -4.84
CA ILE A 273 -15.74 -14.93 -3.84
C ILE A 273 -16.70 -14.60 -2.71
N ALA A 274 -16.28 -14.82 -1.46
CA ALA A 274 -17.11 -14.52 -0.31
C ALA A 274 -17.35 -13.00 -0.16
N ARG A 275 -18.31 -12.63 0.67
CA ARG A 275 -18.53 -11.22 1.05
C ARG A 275 -17.24 -10.64 1.63
N ARG A 276 -16.93 -9.38 1.32
CA ARG A 276 -15.77 -8.65 1.87
C ARG A 276 -14.46 -9.47 1.82
N ASP A 277 -14.23 -10.18 0.72
CA ASP A 277 -13.09 -11.11 0.58
C ASP A 277 -12.33 -10.84 -0.72
N TYR A 278 -11.16 -11.47 -0.84
CA TYR A 278 -10.29 -11.37 -2.00
C TYR A 278 -10.01 -12.74 -2.61
N ARG A 279 -9.55 -12.70 -3.86
CA ARG A 279 -8.87 -13.82 -4.52
C ARG A 279 -7.60 -13.32 -5.18
N LEU A 280 -6.53 -14.10 -5.03
CA LEU A 280 -5.36 -13.98 -5.89
C LEU A 280 -5.48 -15.07 -6.95
N VAL A 281 -5.36 -14.71 -8.22
CA VAL A 281 -5.45 -15.67 -9.32
C VAL A 281 -4.21 -15.56 -10.18
N LEU A 282 -3.38 -16.60 -10.14
CA LEU A 282 -2.24 -16.75 -11.03
C LEU A 282 -2.71 -17.33 -12.36
N LEU A 283 -2.52 -16.55 -13.43
CA LEU A 283 -2.64 -16.99 -14.81
C LEU A 283 -1.24 -17.30 -15.34
N ALA A 284 -0.96 -18.57 -15.67
CA ALA A 284 0.32 -19.00 -16.21
C ALA A 284 0.15 -20.29 -17.03
N GLY A 285 1.14 -20.62 -17.85
CA GLY A 285 1.15 -21.91 -18.57
C GLY A 285 1.26 -23.09 -17.61
N GLY A 286 0.46 -24.12 -17.83
CA GLY A 286 0.57 -25.39 -17.14
C GLY A 286 1.80 -26.18 -17.62
N GLU A 287 2.35 -27.01 -16.72
CA GLU A 287 3.32 -28.05 -17.07
C GLU A 287 2.74 -29.10 -18.02
#